data_AF-A0A355BJM0-F1
#
_entry.id   AF-A0A355BJM0-F1
#
_cell.length_a   1.000
_cell.length_b   1.000
_cell.length_c   1.000
_cell.angle_alpha   90.00
_cell.angle_beta   90.00
_cell.angle_gamma   90.00
#
_symmetry.space_group_name_H-M   'P 1'
#
loop_
_entity.id
_entity.type
_entity.pdbx_description
1 polymer ?
#
loop_
_entity_poly.entity_id
_entity_poly.type
_entity_poly.pdbx_seq_one_letter_code
_entity_poly.pdbx_strand_id
1 'polypeptide(L)'
;AVGLAATAICPGQYAETQHLAVAEALFSATGIVRQVPEPMMDAVTALSGSGPAYVYLLAEAMQAGGIAAGLDEATASALTEQTLLGAASMLRASDRTPAELRKQVSSPGGTTLAGLEALAEHHFSEAVEAAIMRAAERSRDLSQLAAAASN
;
A
#
# COMPACT_ATOMS: atom_id res chain seq x y z
N ALA A 1 10.52 15.08 3.96
CA ALA A 1 9.83 13.81 4.28
C ALA A 1 8.40 14.12 4.72
N VAL A 2 7.41 13.32 4.34
CA VAL A 2 5.97 13.59 4.60
C VAL A 2 5.44 13.08 5.95
N GLY A 3 6.26 12.35 6.73
CA GLY A 3 5.88 11.91 8.08
C GLY A 3 4.76 10.86 8.14
N LEU A 4 4.61 10.07 7.07
CA LEU A 4 3.55 9.07 6.90
C LEU A 4 4.12 7.66 6.63
N ALA A 5 5.25 7.32 7.26
CA ALA A 5 5.83 5.99 7.15
C ALA A 5 4.89 4.91 7.75
N ALA A 6 4.96 3.70 7.20
CA ALA A 6 4.35 2.51 7.77
C ALA A 6 5.45 1.51 8.09
N THR A 7 5.83 1.44 9.35
CA THR A 7 6.93 0.60 9.84
C THR A 7 6.39 -0.58 10.62
N ALA A 8 6.93 -1.77 10.40
CA ALA A 8 6.78 -2.87 11.33
C ALA A 8 8.10 -3.17 12.04
N ILE A 9 8.00 -3.64 13.28
CA ILE A 9 9.14 -4.08 14.08
C ILE A 9 8.85 -5.47 14.65
N CYS A 10 9.90 -6.25 14.87
CA CYS A 10 9.84 -7.54 15.56
C CYS A 10 11.04 -7.67 16.50
N PRO A 11 10.89 -8.34 17.66
CA PRO A 11 12.02 -8.59 18.56
C PRO A 11 12.96 -9.64 17.97
N GLY A 12 14.27 -9.42 18.09
CA GLY A 12 15.26 -10.47 17.93
C GLY A 12 15.42 -11.32 19.20
N GLN A 13 16.20 -12.40 19.11
CA GLN A 13 16.39 -13.37 20.21
C GLN A 13 16.78 -12.76 21.57
N TYR A 14 17.55 -11.67 21.56
CA TYR A 14 18.05 -11.00 22.77
C TYR A 14 17.36 -9.64 23.02
N ALA A 15 16.30 -9.32 22.27
CA ALA A 15 15.59 -8.07 22.43
C ALA A 15 14.60 -8.17 23.60
N GLU A 16 14.71 -7.24 24.54
CA GLU A 16 13.77 -7.07 25.64
C GLU A 16 12.71 -6.03 25.29
N THR A 17 11.63 -5.98 26.08
CA THR A 17 10.52 -5.02 25.90
C THR A 17 11.02 -3.57 25.85
N GLN A 18 12.04 -3.22 26.62
CA GLN A 18 12.63 -1.88 26.61
C GLN A 18 13.29 -1.52 25.27
N HIS A 19 13.90 -2.49 24.59
CA HIS A 19 14.52 -2.27 23.28
C HIS A 19 13.44 -2.02 22.21
N LEU A 20 12.34 -2.78 22.26
CA LEU A 20 11.19 -2.54 21.39
C LEU A 20 10.54 -1.17 21.65
N ALA A 21 10.41 -0.77 22.91
CA ALA A 21 9.85 0.54 23.26
C ALA A 21 10.69 1.70 22.69
N VAL A 22 12.02 1.59 22.74
CA VAL A 22 12.93 2.58 22.12
C VAL A 22 12.77 2.61 20.60
N ALA A 23 12.75 1.44 19.94
CA ALA A 23 12.55 1.35 18.50
C ALA A 23 11.19 1.93 18.08
N GLU A 24 10.12 1.59 18.79
CA GLU A 24 8.78 2.08 18.54
C GLU A 24 8.71 3.61 18.70
N ALA A 25 9.30 4.17 19.77
CA ALA A 25 9.35 5.61 19.97
C ALA A 25 10.12 6.32 18.84
N LEU A 26 11.24 5.76 18.38
CA LEU A 26 12.05 6.32 17.31
C LEU A 26 11.29 6.34 15.98
N PHE A 27 10.73 5.20 15.56
CA PHE A 27 10.03 5.11 14.27
C PHE A 27 8.69 5.85 14.27
N SER A 28 8.01 5.96 15.42
CA SER A 28 6.77 6.71 15.56
C SER A 28 6.93 8.21 15.26
N ALA A 29 8.15 8.75 15.31
CA ALA A 29 8.42 10.12 14.88
C ALA A 29 8.20 10.34 13.37
N THR A 30 8.13 9.26 12.57
CA THR A 30 8.04 9.32 11.11
C THR A 30 6.75 8.75 10.54
N GLY A 31 5.88 8.16 11.37
CA GLY A 31 4.66 7.51 10.94
C GLY A 31 4.13 6.50 11.94
N ILE A 32 3.43 5.47 11.45
CA ILE A 32 2.89 4.40 12.31
C ILE A 32 3.90 3.28 12.52
N VAL A 33 3.85 2.67 13.70
CA VAL A 33 4.60 1.45 14.02
C VAL A 33 3.64 0.32 14.38
N ARG A 34 3.95 -0.88 13.91
CA ARG A 34 3.26 -2.11 14.28
C ARG A 34 4.24 -3.19 14.70
N GLN A 35 4.03 -3.78 15.86
CA GLN A 35 4.78 -4.96 16.26
C GLN A 35 4.19 -6.20 15.59
N VAL A 36 5.03 -7.00 14.92
CA VAL A 36 4.61 -8.24 14.25
C VAL A 36 5.59 -9.36 14.58
N PRO A 37 5.18 -10.63 14.46
CA PRO A 37 6.11 -11.76 14.49
C PRO A 37 7.12 -11.68 13.33
N GLU A 38 8.37 -12.07 13.58
CA GLU A 38 9.43 -12.09 12.56
C GLU A 38 9.03 -12.83 11.25
N PRO A 39 8.31 -13.98 11.29
CA PRO A 39 7.86 -14.65 10.06
C PRO A 39 6.91 -13.82 9.19
N MET A 40 6.35 -12.71 9.70
CA MET A 40 5.48 -11.81 8.94
C MET A 40 6.26 -10.68 8.23
N MET A 41 7.57 -10.55 8.46
CA MET A 41 8.36 -9.44 7.90
C MET A 41 8.46 -9.47 6.37
N ASP A 42 8.42 -10.65 5.74
CA ASP A 42 8.31 -10.76 4.28
C ASP A 42 7.01 -10.15 3.76
N ALA A 43 5.89 -10.41 4.45
CA ALA A 43 4.58 -9.89 4.09
C ALA A 43 4.50 -8.38 4.33
N VAL A 44 5.10 -7.87 5.41
CA VAL A 44 5.23 -6.42 5.65
C VAL A 44 6.02 -5.77 4.52
N THR A 45 7.17 -6.35 4.16
CA THR A 45 8.01 -5.84 3.06
C THR A 45 7.21 -5.77 1.76
N ALA A 46 6.47 -6.82 1.43
CA ALA A 46 5.61 -6.85 0.24
C ALA A 46 4.48 -5.81 0.29
N LEU A 47 3.84 -5.64 1.43
CA LEU A 47 2.67 -4.76 1.57
C LEU A 47 3.06 -3.28 1.69
N SER A 48 3.89 -2.91 2.68
CA SER A 48 4.20 -1.52 3.00
C SER A 48 5.57 -1.07 2.52
N GLY A 49 6.53 -1.99 2.36
CA GLY A 49 7.84 -1.70 1.77
C GLY A 49 7.74 -1.44 0.27
N SER A 50 7.13 -2.38 -0.46
CA SER A 50 6.87 -2.27 -1.91
C SER A 50 5.61 -1.47 -2.23
N GLY A 51 4.67 -1.35 -1.28
CA GLY A 51 3.37 -0.69 -1.44
C GLY A 51 3.39 0.69 -2.12
N PRO A 52 4.30 1.63 -1.73
CA PRO A 52 4.39 2.92 -2.40
C PRO A 52 4.60 2.83 -3.91
N ALA A 53 5.39 1.87 -4.39
CA ALA A 53 5.60 1.69 -5.83
C ALA A 53 4.31 1.28 -6.54
N TYR A 54 3.47 0.45 -5.92
CA TYR A 54 2.18 0.06 -6.48
C TYR A 54 1.22 1.26 -6.57
N VAL A 55 1.25 2.14 -5.57
CA VAL A 55 0.45 3.37 -5.56
C VAL A 55 0.93 4.36 -6.64
N TYR A 56 2.25 4.49 -6.85
CA TYR A 56 2.79 5.31 -7.94
C TYR A 56 2.42 4.75 -9.32
N LEU A 57 2.49 3.43 -9.50
CA LEU A 57 2.04 2.80 -10.75
C LEU A 57 0.54 3.01 -10.99
N LEU A 58 -0.29 2.95 -9.95
CA LEU A 58 -1.70 3.31 -10.05
C LEU A 58 -1.89 4.78 -10.46
N ALA A 59 -1.11 5.69 -9.89
CA ALA A 59 -1.15 7.11 -10.26
C ALA A 59 -0.80 7.33 -11.73
N GLU A 60 0.26 6.69 -12.23
CA GLU A 60 0.65 6.73 -13.65
C GLU A 60 -0.49 6.24 -14.55
N ALA A 61 -1.12 5.12 -14.19
CA ALA A 61 -2.25 4.57 -14.95
C ALA A 61 -3.49 5.49 -14.92
N MET A 62 -3.79 6.11 -13.77
CA MET A 62 -4.90 7.07 -13.63
C MET A 62 -4.67 8.32 -14.48
N GLN A 63 -3.46 8.88 -14.47
CA GLN A 63 -3.09 10.04 -15.29
C GLN A 63 -3.23 9.72 -16.77
N ALA A 64 -2.67 8.58 -17.22
CA ALA A 64 -2.79 8.13 -18.60
C ALA A 64 -4.26 7.94 -19.02
N GLY A 65 -5.09 7.35 -18.14
CA GLY A 65 -6.53 7.21 -18.37
C GLY A 65 -7.27 8.55 -18.49
N GLY A 66 -6.94 9.51 -17.62
CA GLY A 66 -7.49 10.86 -17.67
C GLY A 66 -7.14 11.60 -18.96
N ILE A 67 -5.89 11.48 -19.42
CA ILE A 67 -5.43 12.06 -20.70
C ILE A 67 -6.14 11.40 -21.88
N ALA A 68 -6.26 10.07 -21.87
CA ALA A 68 -6.99 9.34 -22.91
C ALA A 68 -8.49 9.72 -22.96
N ALA A 69 -9.06 10.14 -21.83
CA ALA A 69 -10.42 10.68 -21.74
C ALA A 69 -10.54 12.16 -22.16
N GLY A 70 -9.43 12.82 -22.52
CA GLY A 70 -9.41 14.17 -23.08
C GLY A 70 -8.92 15.27 -22.14
N LEU A 71 -8.39 14.95 -20.96
CA LEU A 71 -7.74 15.94 -20.09
C LEU A 71 -6.34 16.29 -20.60
N ASP A 72 -5.90 17.52 -20.34
CA ASP A 72 -4.48 17.85 -20.46
C ASP A 72 -3.67 17.19 -19.32
N GLU A 73 -2.37 17.03 -19.55
CA GLU A 73 -1.45 16.35 -18.63
C GLU A 73 -1.41 16.99 -17.23
N ALA A 74 -1.39 18.32 -17.16
CA ALA A 74 -1.32 19.03 -15.89
C ALA A 74 -2.60 18.82 -15.07
N THR A 75 -3.77 18.89 -15.71
CA THR A 75 -5.06 18.61 -15.07
C THR A 75 -5.16 17.15 -14.64
N ALA A 76 -4.77 16.19 -15.48
CA ALA A 76 -4.82 14.77 -15.15
C ALA A 76 -3.90 14.43 -13.95
N SER A 77 -2.71 15.02 -13.91
CA SER A 77 -1.76 14.90 -12.80
C SER A 77 -2.35 15.43 -11.50
N ALA A 78 -2.80 16.68 -11.48
CA ALA A 78 -3.35 17.32 -10.28
C ALA A 78 -4.58 16.59 -9.72
N LEU A 79 -5.51 16.17 -10.60
CA LEU A 79 -6.70 15.42 -10.19
C LEU A 79 -6.36 14.04 -9.63
N THR A 80 -5.37 13.36 -10.21
CA THR A 80 -4.92 12.04 -9.73
C THR A 80 -4.32 12.14 -8.33
N GLU A 81 -3.39 13.07 -8.12
CA GLU A 81 -2.73 13.28 -6.82
C GLU A 81 -3.75 13.61 -5.73
N GLN A 82 -4.67 14.54 -6.00
CA GLN A 82 -5.71 14.94 -5.06
C GLN A 82 -6.70 13.80 -4.77
N THR A 83 -7.03 12.98 -5.76
CA THR A 83 -7.90 11.81 -5.60
C THR A 83 -7.27 10.77 -4.69
N LEU A 84 -5.99 10.43 -4.91
CA LEU A 84 -5.26 9.47 -4.08
C LEU A 84 -5.14 9.98 -2.63
N LEU A 85 -4.77 11.25 -2.44
CA LEU A 85 -4.69 11.86 -1.12
C LEU A 85 -6.05 11.85 -0.41
N GLY A 86 -7.12 12.22 -1.12
CA GLY A 86 -8.48 12.26 -0.57
C GLY A 86 -8.98 10.87 -0.14
N ALA A 87 -8.79 9.87 -1.00
CA ALA A 87 -9.19 8.49 -0.71
C ALA A 87 -8.41 7.91 0.50
N ALA A 88 -7.09 8.09 0.54
CA ALA A 88 -6.27 7.63 1.66
C ALA A 88 -6.61 8.36 2.97
N SER A 89 -6.88 9.66 2.90
CA SER A 89 -7.29 10.46 4.07
C SER A 89 -8.64 10.00 4.60
N MET A 90 -9.62 9.75 3.73
CA MET A 90 -10.92 9.20 4.11
C MET A 90 -10.80 7.81 4.74
N LEU A 91 -9.97 6.93 4.17
CA LEU A 91 -9.73 5.61 4.72
C LEU A 91 -9.13 5.68 6.14
N ARG A 92 -8.24 6.63 6.40
CA ARG A 92 -7.62 6.82 7.71
C ARG A 92 -8.54 7.49 8.74
N ALA A 93 -9.41 8.41 8.31
CA ALA A 93 -10.25 9.21 9.19
C ALA A 93 -11.60 8.55 9.52
N SER A 94 -11.98 7.51 8.78
CA SER A 94 -13.28 6.85 8.88
C SER A 94 -13.18 5.52 9.63
N ASP A 95 -14.19 5.21 10.45
CA ASP A 95 -14.36 3.88 11.07
C ASP A 95 -14.95 2.83 10.10
N ARG A 96 -15.25 3.24 8.86
CA ARG A 96 -15.80 2.39 7.81
C ARG A 96 -14.74 1.57 7.10
N THR A 97 -15.10 0.37 6.70
CA THR A 97 -14.28 -0.51 5.86
C THR A 97 -14.09 0.08 4.45
N PRO A 98 -13.02 -0.32 3.72
CA PRO A 98 -12.83 0.06 2.32
C PRO A 98 -14.04 -0.26 1.42
N ALA A 99 -14.71 -1.39 1.67
CA ALA A 99 -15.88 -1.80 0.91
C ALA A 99 -17.08 -0.86 1.13
N GLU A 100 -17.28 -0.38 2.36
CA GLU A 100 -18.34 0.58 2.69
C GLU A 100 -18.05 1.96 2.09
N LEU A 101 -16.80 2.43 2.15
CA LEU A 101 -16.40 3.69 1.51
C LEU A 101 -16.59 3.62 -0.01
N ARG A 102 -16.17 2.53 -0.66
CA ARG A 102 -16.39 2.31 -2.10
C ARG A 102 -17.88 2.31 -2.45
N LYS A 103 -18.72 1.66 -1.64
CA LYS A 103 -20.18 1.64 -1.86
C LYS A 103 -20.80 3.05 -1.79
N GLN A 104 -20.30 3.92 -0.93
CA GLN A 104 -20.84 5.28 -0.77
C GLN A 104 -20.63 6.19 -1.95
N VAL A 105 -19.57 5.95 -2.72
CA VAL A 105 -19.27 6.70 -3.95
C VAL A 105 -19.77 5.99 -5.21
N SER A 106 -20.53 4.91 -5.06
CA SER A 106 -21.07 4.09 -6.16
C SER A 106 -22.60 4.16 -6.18
N SER A 107 -23.16 5.03 -7.02
CA SER A 107 -24.60 5.06 -7.28
C SER A 107 -25.01 3.94 -8.25
N PRO A 108 -26.21 3.33 -8.10
CA PRO A 108 -26.73 2.37 -9.06
C PRO A 108 -26.80 2.98 -10.47
N GLY A 109 -26.20 2.31 -11.47
CA GLY A 109 -26.11 2.79 -12.85
C GLY A 109 -25.21 4.02 -13.06
N GLY A 110 -24.41 4.40 -12.05
CA GLY A 110 -23.50 5.54 -12.13
C GLY A 110 -22.16 5.22 -12.80
N THR A 111 -21.39 6.27 -13.09
CA THR A 111 -20.06 6.17 -13.72
C THR A 111 -19.06 5.35 -12.89
N THR A 112 -19.09 5.49 -11.56
CA THR A 112 -18.23 4.70 -10.65
C THR A 112 -18.47 3.21 -10.80
N LEU A 113 -19.73 2.78 -10.92
CA LEU A 113 -20.07 1.36 -11.05
C LEU A 113 -19.53 0.79 -12.36
N ALA A 114 -19.73 1.50 -13.48
CA ALA A 114 -19.19 1.08 -14.78
C ALA A 114 -17.65 0.99 -14.77
N GLY A 115 -16.97 1.92 -14.09
CA GLY A 115 -15.52 1.86 -13.91
C GLY A 115 -15.07 0.66 -13.07
N LEU A 116 -15.80 0.35 -11.98
CA LEU A 116 -15.52 -0.82 -11.14
C LEU A 116 -15.77 -2.14 -11.85
N GLU A 117 -16.79 -2.21 -12.71
CA GLU A 117 -17.06 -3.37 -13.57
C GLU A 117 -15.91 -3.62 -14.55
N ALA A 118 -15.41 -2.58 -15.22
CA ALA A 118 -14.24 -2.69 -16.10
C ALA A 118 -12.97 -3.14 -15.34
N LEU A 119 -12.73 -2.62 -14.13
CA LEU A 119 -11.61 -3.09 -13.29
C LEU A 119 -11.75 -4.56 -12.89
N ALA A 120 -12.98 -5.03 -12.66
CA ALA A 120 -13.24 -6.44 -12.35
C ALA A 120 -13.01 -7.35 -13.56
N GLU A 121 -13.42 -6.92 -14.76
CA GLU A 121 -13.14 -7.63 -16.03
C GLU A 121 -11.63 -7.78 -16.31
N HIS A 122 -10.83 -6.85 -15.78
CA HIS A 122 -9.37 -6.89 -15.86
C HIS A 122 -8.68 -7.52 -14.65
N HIS A 123 -9.42 -8.22 -13.78
CA HIS A 123 -8.88 -8.94 -12.62
C HIS A 123 -8.02 -8.07 -11.70
N PHE A 124 -8.43 -6.82 -11.49
CA PHE A 124 -7.64 -5.85 -10.73
C PHE A 124 -7.30 -6.34 -9.31
N SER A 125 -8.26 -6.97 -8.61
CA SER A 125 -8.05 -7.39 -7.22
C SER A 125 -7.02 -8.53 -7.14
N GLU A 126 -7.13 -9.49 -8.05
CA GLU A 126 -6.26 -10.64 -8.19
C GLU A 126 -4.84 -10.21 -8.59
N ALA A 127 -4.71 -9.21 -9.46
CA ALA A 127 -3.42 -8.65 -9.84
C ALA A 127 -2.70 -8.00 -8.64
N VAL A 128 -3.42 -7.25 -7.80
CA VAL A 128 -2.87 -6.63 -6.59
C VAL A 128 -2.45 -7.71 -5.58
N GLU A 129 -3.28 -8.73 -5.36
CA GLU A 129 -2.93 -9.87 -4.49
C GLU A 129 -1.68 -10.60 -4.98
N ALA A 130 -1.62 -10.92 -6.28
CA ALA A 130 -0.48 -11.59 -6.88
C ALA A 130 0.82 -10.77 -6.75
N ALA A 131 0.75 -9.45 -6.90
CA ALA A 131 1.90 -8.57 -6.72
C ALA A 131 2.48 -8.66 -5.28
N ILE A 132 1.61 -8.62 -4.28
CA ILE A 132 2.00 -8.75 -2.87
C ILE A 132 2.59 -10.13 -2.59
N MET A 133 1.91 -11.20 -3.01
CA MET A 133 2.37 -12.57 -2.79
C MET A 133 3.74 -12.81 -3.44
N ARG A 134 3.91 -12.37 -4.68
CA ARG A 134 5.17 -12.53 -5.41
C ARG A 134 6.32 -11.74 -4.79
N ALA A 135 6.06 -10.55 -4.26
CA ALA A 135 7.05 -9.75 -3.55
C ALA A 135 7.45 -10.39 -2.22
N ALA A 136 6.50 -10.98 -1.48
CA ALA A 136 6.78 -11.68 -0.23
C ALA A 136 7.63 -12.93 -0.48
N GLU A 137 7.32 -13.72 -1.52
CA GLU A 137 8.15 -14.85 -1.96
C GLU A 137 9.56 -14.38 -2.29
N ARG A 138 9.70 -13.28 -3.03
CA ARG A 138 11.02 -12.74 -3.38
C ARG A 138 11.82 -12.29 -2.16
N SER A 139 11.17 -11.65 -1.18
CA SER A 139 11.79 -11.27 0.10
C SER A 139 12.39 -12.48 0.82
N ARG A 140 11.65 -13.59 0.82
CA ARG A 140 12.10 -14.86 1.40
C ARG A 140 13.28 -15.46 0.65
N ASP A 141 13.23 -15.50 -0.67
CA ASP A 141 14.33 -15.99 -1.51
C ASP A 141 15.64 -15.22 -1.23
N LEU A 142 15.54 -13.89 -1.13
CA LEU A 142 16.69 -13.03 -0.85
C LEU A 142 17.29 -13.31 0.53
N SER A 143 16.43 -13.53 1.53
CA SER A 143 16.86 -13.87 2.89
C SER A 143 17.61 -15.20 2.92
N GLN A 144 17.14 -16.21 2.17
CA GLN A 144 17.80 -17.51 2.06
C GLN A 144 19.15 -17.41 1.34
N LEU A 145 19.25 -16.61 0.27
CA LEU A 145 20.50 -16.38 -0.44
C LEU A 145 21.54 -15.66 0.45
N ALA A 146 21.10 -14.67 1.23
CA ALA A 146 21.97 -13.96 2.17
C ALA A 146 22.50 -14.88 3.28
N ALA A 147 21.65 -15.76 3.82
CA ALA A 147 22.05 -16.76 4.80
C ALA A 147 23.05 -17.78 4.22
N ALA A 148 22.83 -18.24 2.98
CA ALA A 148 23.74 -19.16 2.29
C ALA A 148 25.11 -18.54 1.97
N ALA A 149 25.16 -17.22 1.72
CA ALA A 149 26.41 -16.50 1.47
C ALA A 149 27.20 -16.15 2.75
N SER A 150 26.56 -16.28 3.93
CA SER A 150 27.15 -15.97 5.24
C SER A 150 27.65 -17.21 5.99
N ASN A 151 27.46 -18.41 5.40
CA ASN A 151 27.96 -19.71 5.88
C ASN A 151 29.13 -20.18 5.00
#